data_AF-A0A8A4TEY5-F1
#
_entry.id   AF-A0A8A4TEY5-F1
#
_cell.length_a   1.000
_cell.length_b   1.000
_cell.length_c   1.000
_cell.angle_alpha   90.00
_cell.angle_beta   90.00
_cell.angle_gamma   90.00
#
_symmetry.space_group_name_H-M   'P 1'
#
loop_
_entity.id
_entity.type
_entity.pdbx_description
1 polymer ?
#
loop_
_entity_poly.entity_id
_entity_poly.type
_entity_poly.pdbx_seq_one_letter_code
_entity_poly.pdbx_strand_id
1 'polypeptide(L)'
;MRQLVCIALLLVGSLAMAQKSIRGSVVGKVIGMDGQPVQGVNIDITFEAEDLQKYNKTGLTTKANGGFVQVGMPSGRATLSLSGEGMTSRTYVYVQDQSRKELEIRMLKEGEIITDLGEQPNVSGVITDSAGAPIPTVEITLSSQDFPGYEQKVVSGDDGFFELKSIAEASVQIYAKKEGYRDEVLRYNHTKGNFKLKTGEFRMLTIEEAMREMGLDPNAVKQPELSTRDKAIMQYNEAVDPYQNKDYAAAEEFAKKASEIDPTFDKAIKLVVYTNYYQQDWPEVMSYVDKYLEIDPEDADMAKIAMEAAQKSKNNDSLKKYKNKLNELVPVTPQSLYAEMVNSINANDDDTAKAKALEILKMDNTFANAYFELGRIYVREGDFDEAIRNLKLYIKHDPNGQFRQDAIDLIETLAE
;
A
#
# COMPACT_ATOMS: atom_id res chain seq x y z
N MET A 1 36.96 -40.74 55.47
CA MET A 1 37.37 -40.40 54.08
C MET A 1 36.81 -39.02 53.80
N ARG A 2 37.64 -37.96 53.80
CA ARG A 2 38.23 -37.33 52.58
C ARG A 2 37.12 -36.95 51.58
N GLN A 3 36.94 -35.72 51.10
CA GLN A 3 37.69 -34.46 51.08
C GLN A 3 36.75 -33.40 50.42
N LEU A 4 36.91 -32.11 50.76
CA LEU A 4 36.91 -30.90 49.87
C LEU A 4 35.76 -30.70 48.84
N VAL A 5 35.26 -29.50 48.49
CA VAL A 5 35.42 -28.09 48.88
C VAL A 5 34.57 -27.28 47.88
N CYS A 6 34.19 -26.06 48.26
CA CYS A 6 33.92 -24.88 47.41
C CYS A 6 32.56 -24.62 46.72
N ILE A 7 32.00 -23.49 47.17
CA ILE A 7 31.73 -22.23 46.44
C ILE A 7 30.44 -22.12 45.60
N ALA A 8 29.72 -21.07 45.98
CA ALA A 8 28.57 -20.44 45.36
C ALA A 8 28.66 -20.19 43.85
N LEU A 9 27.51 -20.19 43.18
CA LEU A 9 27.21 -19.26 42.09
C LEU A 9 25.69 -19.16 41.91
N LEU A 10 25.17 -17.95 42.10
CA LEU A 10 23.86 -17.51 41.62
C LEU A 10 23.80 -17.73 40.10
N LEU A 11 22.80 -18.49 39.64
CA LEU A 11 22.32 -18.45 38.27
C LEU A 11 20.80 -18.36 38.31
N VAL A 12 20.31 -17.16 38.00
CA VAL A 12 18.93 -16.89 37.66
C VAL A 12 18.63 -17.66 36.38
N GLY A 13 18.10 -18.88 36.52
CA GLY A 13 17.66 -19.71 35.42
C GLY A 13 16.15 -19.70 35.35
N SER A 14 15.60 -18.87 34.47
CA SER A 14 14.20 -18.90 34.04
C SER A 14 13.85 -20.30 33.51
N LEU A 15 13.11 -21.07 34.29
CA LEU A 15 12.34 -22.21 33.81
C LEU A 15 10.88 -21.79 33.75
N ALA A 16 10.57 -20.99 32.72
CA ALA A 16 9.25 -21.02 32.11
C ALA A 16 9.01 -22.48 31.69
N MET A 17 8.29 -23.24 32.51
CA MET A 17 7.80 -24.54 32.10
C MET A 17 6.95 -24.32 30.85
N ALA A 18 7.42 -24.86 29.73
CA ALA A 18 6.70 -24.88 28.48
C ALA A 18 5.34 -25.55 28.69
N GLN A 19 4.30 -24.73 28.86
CA GLN A 19 2.92 -25.17 28.77
C GLN A 19 2.71 -25.53 27.29
N LYS A 20 2.96 -26.79 26.95
CA LYS A 20 2.75 -27.35 25.61
C LYS A 20 1.25 -27.21 25.32
N SER A 21 0.87 -26.15 24.60
CA SER A 21 -0.53 -25.84 24.31
C SER A 21 -1.20 -27.06 23.68
N ILE A 22 -2.34 -27.47 24.22
CA ILE A 22 -3.16 -28.54 23.63
C ILE A 22 -3.81 -27.92 22.39
N ARG A 23 -3.21 -28.20 21.24
CA ARG A 23 -3.59 -27.67 19.93
C ARG A 23 -4.79 -28.41 19.34
N GLY A 24 -5.50 -27.75 18.41
CA GLY A 24 -6.69 -28.30 17.78
C GLY A 24 -6.42 -29.39 16.74
N SER A 25 -7.49 -29.94 16.18
CA SER A 25 -7.45 -31.02 15.19
C SER A 25 -8.50 -30.85 14.10
N VAL A 26 -8.20 -31.37 12.91
CA VAL A 26 -9.11 -31.49 11.78
C VAL A 26 -9.23 -32.97 11.44
N VAL A 27 -10.46 -33.45 11.36
CA VAL A 27 -10.82 -34.78 10.85
C VAL A 27 -11.69 -34.55 9.63
N GLY A 28 -11.35 -35.17 8.52
CA GLY A 28 -12.16 -35.01 7.32
C GLY A 28 -12.36 -36.29 6.55
N LYS A 29 -13.38 -36.27 5.70
CA LYS A 29 -13.71 -37.32 4.75
C LYS A 29 -13.74 -36.72 3.35
N VAL A 30 -13.02 -37.32 2.42
CA VAL A 30 -12.98 -36.89 1.03
C VAL A 30 -13.82 -37.83 0.17
N ILE A 31 -14.71 -37.26 -0.62
CA ILE A 31 -15.65 -37.97 -1.49
C ILE A 31 -15.56 -37.49 -2.94
N GLY A 32 -15.87 -38.36 -3.90
CA GLY A 32 -15.94 -38.05 -5.32
C GLY A 32 -17.26 -37.39 -5.69
N MET A 33 -17.44 -37.06 -6.96
CA MET A 33 -18.71 -36.54 -7.47
C MET A 33 -19.87 -37.55 -7.31
N ASP A 34 -19.56 -38.84 -7.33
CA ASP A 34 -20.49 -39.95 -7.10
C ASP A 34 -20.84 -40.18 -5.60
N GLY A 35 -20.27 -39.39 -4.70
CA GLY A 35 -20.45 -39.53 -3.25
C GLY A 35 -19.66 -40.68 -2.61
N GLN A 36 -18.85 -41.42 -3.39
CA GLN A 36 -18.00 -42.48 -2.86
C GLN A 36 -16.71 -41.90 -2.26
N PRO A 37 -16.14 -42.53 -1.21
CA PRO A 37 -14.89 -42.08 -0.62
C PRO A 37 -13.72 -42.18 -1.62
N VAL A 38 -12.85 -41.16 -1.65
CA VAL A 38 -11.66 -41.15 -2.53
C VAL A 38 -10.41 -41.43 -1.70
N GLN A 39 -9.73 -42.53 -2.01
CA GLN A 39 -8.47 -42.91 -1.38
C GLN A 39 -7.27 -42.20 -2.03
N GLY A 40 -6.22 -41.93 -1.24
CA GLY A 40 -4.94 -41.47 -1.77
C GLY A 40 -4.91 -40.02 -2.23
N VAL A 41 -5.92 -39.22 -1.91
CA VAL A 41 -5.94 -37.79 -2.22
C VAL A 41 -4.89 -37.08 -1.36
N ASN A 42 -3.98 -36.35 -2.00
CA ASN A 42 -2.99 -35.50 -1.34
C ASN A 42 -3.68 -34.26 -0.77
N ILE A 43 -3.31 -33.88 0.45
CA ILE A 43 -3.86 -32.73 1.18
C ILE A 43 -2.68 -31.90 1.67
N ASP A 44 -2.61 -30.68 1.17
CA ASP A 44 -1.67 -29.66 1.63
C ASP A 44 -2.42 -28.63 2.48
N ILE A 45 -1.92 -28.38 3.67
CA ILE A 45 -2.47 -27.45 4.65
C ILE A 45 -1.55 -26.23 4.73
N THR A 46 -2.05 -25.05 4.41
CA THR A 46 -1.30 -23.79 4.48
C THR A 46 -2.00 -22.78 5.37
N PHE A 47 -1.25 -22.06 6.20
CA PHE A 47 -1.76 -20.97 7.04
C PHE A 47 -1.55 -19.63 6.35
N GLU A 48 -2.56 -18.76 6.42
CA GLU A 48 -2.51 -17.42 5.81
C GLU A 48 -1.60 -16.46 6.59
N ALA A 49 -1.59 -16.56 7.93
CA ALA A 49 -0.77 -15.71 8.79
C ALA A 49 0.71 -16.13 8.74
N GLU A 50 1.60 -15.15 8.56
CA GLU A 50 3.05 -15.34 8.37
C GLU A 50 3.70 -16.11 9.54
N ASP A 51 3.32 -15.80 10.77
CA ASP A 51 3.83 -16.43 11.98
C ASP A 51 3.38 -17.90 12.15
N LEU A 52 2.33 -18.29 11.43
CA LEU A 52 1.76 -19.64 11.42
C LEU A 52 2.25 -20.51 10.26
N GLN A 53 2.92 -19.95 9.25
CA GLN A 53 3.39 -20.72 8.08
C GLN A 53 4.35 -21.86 8.43
N LYS A 54 5.07 -21.76 9.55
CA LYS A 54 5.90 -22.85 10.10
C LYS A 54 5.11 -24.12 10.46
N TYR A 55 3.78 -24.05 10.49
CA TYR A 55 2.88 -25.18 10.73
C TYR A 55 2.23 -25.71 9.45
N ASN A 56 2.61 -25.20 8.27
CA ASN A 56 2.17 -25.75 7.00
C ASN A 56 2.53 -27.24 6.91
N LYS A 57 1.64 -28.02 6.32
CA LYS A 57 1.78 -29.46 6.21
C LYS A 57 1.52 -29.90 4.79
N THR A 58 2.44 -30.64 4.20
CA THR A 58 2.26 -31.25 2.87
C THR A 58 2.31 -32.77 2.97
N GLY A 59 1.77 -33.44 1.95
CA GLY A 59 1.85 -34.90 1.81
C GLY A 59 0.97 -35.70 2.77
N LEU A 60 -0.06 -35.10 3.35
CA LEU A 60 -1.12 -35.84 4.04
C LEU A 60 -1.99 -36.53 2.98
N THR A 61 -2.33 -37.80 3.17
CA THR A 61 -3.16 -38.54 2.21
C THR A 61 -4.39 -39.17 2.85
N THR A 62 -5.46 -39.29 2.06
CA THR A 62 -6.69 -39.96 2.51
C THR A 62 -6.54 -41.48 2.55
N LYS A 63 -7.17 -42.11 3.54
CA LYS A 63 -7.25 -43.57 3.69
C LYS A 63 -8.27 -44.17 2.70
N ALA A 64 -8.36 -45.50 2.66
CA ALA A 64 -9.33 -46.24 1.83
C ALA A 64 -10.80 -45.81 2.02
N ASN A 65 -11.16 -45.33 3.22
CA ASN A 65 -12.49 -44.80 3.51
C ASN A 65 -12.64 -43.29 3.21
N GLY A 66 -11.70 -42.68 2.48
CA GLY A 66 -11.64 -41.25 2.20
C GLY A 66 -11.23 -40.40 3.41
N GLY A 67 -10.99 -41.01 4.57
CA GLY A 67 -10.73 -40.28 5.81
C GLY A 67 -9.30 -39.76 5.92
N PHE A 68 -9.14 -38.58 6.52
CA PHE A 68 -7.85 -38.03 6.94
C PHE A 68 -7.97 -37.37 8.33
N VAL A 69 -6.84 -37.25 9.02
CA VAL A 69 -6.75 -36.59 10.33
C VAL A 69 -5.47 -35.79 10.41
N GLN A 70 -5.58 -34.51 10.80
CA GLN A 70 -4.46 -33.67 11.19
C GLN A 70 -4.64 -33.22 12.65
N VAL A 71 -3.64 -33.48 13.47
CA VAL A 71 -3.60 -33.07 14.89
C VAL A 71 -2.51 -32.04 15.13
N GLY A 72 -2.62 -31.26 16.20
CA GLY A 72 -1.59 -30.32 16.60
C GLY A 72 -1.62 -29.00 15.83
N MET A 73 -2.77 -28.65 15.24
CA MET A 73 -2.94 -27.41 14.49
C MET A 73 -3.04 -26.21 15.43
N PRO A 74 -2.26 -25.13 15.21
CA PRO A 74 -2.41 -23.90 15.98
C PRO A 74 -3.80 -23.29 15.77
N SER A 75 -4.22 -22.46 16.73
CA SER A 75 -5.42 -21.64 16.53
C SER A 75 -5.19 -20.68 15.35
N GLY A 76 -6.11 -20.66 14.39
CA GLY A 76 -5.98 -19.84 13.18
C GLY A 76 -6.67 -20.44 11.96
N ARG A 77 -6.68 -19.66 10.88
CA ARG A 77 -7.22 -20.08 9.58
C ARG A 77 -6.18 -20.86 8.78
N ALA A 78 -6.58 -22.01 8.27
CA ALA A 78 -5.79 -22.83 7.36
C ALA A 78 -6.58 -23.14 6.09
N THR A 79 -5.89 -23.19 4.97
CA THR A 79 -6.38 -23.64 3.66
C THR A 79 -5.96 -25.08 3.46
N LEU A 80 -6.91 -25.95 3.12
CA LEU A 80 -6.66 -27.32 2.68
C LEU A 80 -6.79 -27.34 1.16
N SER A 81 -5.69 -27.63 0.47
CA SER A 81 -5.66 -27.88 -0.98
C SER A 81 -5.52 -29.37 -1.22
N LEU A 82 -6.46 -29.94 -1.96
CA LEU A 82 -6.56 -31.36 -2.23
C LEU A 82 -6.26 -31.65 -3.69
N SER A 83 -5.49 -32.70 -3.97
CA SER A 83 -5.17 -33.14 -5.33
C SER A 83 -5.05 -34.66 -5.46
N GLY A 84 -5.54 -35.23 -6.55
CA GLY A 84 -5.42 -36.66 -6.85
C GLY A 84 -6.18 -37.05 -8.11
N GLU A 85 -5.62 -37.95 -8.94
CA GLU A 85 -6.25 -38.51 -10.16
C GLU A 85 -6.91 -37.46 -11.10
N GLY A 86 -6.25 -36.33 -11.36
CA GLY A 86 -6.80 -35.26 -12.22
C GLY A 86 -7.98 -34.50 -11.60
N MET A 87 -8.18 -34.67 -10.30
CA MET A 87 -9.15 -33.94 -9.49
C MET A 87 -8.44 -33.05 -8.47
N THR A 88 -9.05 -31.91 -8.18
CA THR A 88 -8.60 -30.94 -7.18
C THR A 88 -9.78 -30.47 -6.33
N SER A 89 -9.50 -30.00 -5.12
CA SER A 89 -10.46 -29.29 -4.29
C SER A 89 -9.73 -28.32 -3.37
N ARG A 90 -10.39 -27.28 -2.90
CA ARG A 90 -9.82 -26.36 -1.92
C ARG A 90 -10.88 -25.97 -0.91
N THR A 91 -10.54 -26.03 0.37
CA THR A 91 -11.43 -25.60 1.46
C THR A 91 -10.65 -24.86 2.54
N TYR A 92 -11.35 -24.18 3.43
CA TYR A 92 -10.76 -23.45 4.55
C TYR A 92 -11.30 -24.00 5.86
N VAL A 93 -10.46 -23.96 6.89
CA VAL A 93 -10.86 -24.33 8.24
C VAL A 93 -10.26 -23.36 9.25
N TYR A 94 -11.09 -22.89 10.18
CA TYR A 94 -10.64 -22.14 11.34
C TYR A 94 -10.53 -23.08 12.53
N VAL A 95 -9.32 -23.31 13.03
CA VAL A 95 -9.08 -24.18 14.18
C VAL A 95 -8.93 -23.31 15.43
N GLN A 96 -9.52 -23.73 16.55
CA GLN A 96 -9.29 -23.15 17.88
C GLN A 96 -8.52 -24.14 18.75
N ASP A 97 -7.84 -23.64 19.78
CA ASP A 97 -7.18 -24.50 20.76
C ASP A 97 -8.18 -25.50 21.37
N GLN A 98 -7.74 -26.74 21.54
CA GLN A 98 -8.55 -27.87 22.03
C GLN A 98 -9.81 -28.19 21.20
N SER A 99 -9.98 -27.60 20.02
CA SER A 99 -11.14 -27.89 19.16
C SER A 99 -10.88 -29.08 18.22
N ARG A 100 -11.97 -29.77 17.87
CA ARG A 100 -12.00 -30.75 16.77
C ARG A 100 -12.93 -30.21 15.68
N LYS A 101 -12.43 -30.10 14.45
CA LYS A 101 -13.21 -29.72 13.27
C LYS A 101 -13.44 -30.96 12.41
N GLU A 102 -14.68 -31.11 11.95
CA GLU A 102 -15.11 -32.20 11.09
C GLU A 102 -15.45 -31.64 9.72
N LEU A 103 -14.91 -32.24 8.66
CA LEU A 103 -15.09 -31.79 7.28
C LEU A 103 -15.54 -32.95 6.38
N GLU A 104 -16.45 -32.70 5.45
CA GLU A 104 -16.66 -33.56 4.28
C GLU A 104 -16.32 -32.74 3.03
N ILE A 105 -15.38 -33.22 2.22
CA ILE A 105 -14.78 -32.46 1.12
C ILE A 105 -14.99 -33.24 -0.18
N ARG A 106 -15.60 -32.59 -1.17
CA ARG A 106 -15.82 -33.19 -2.49
C ARG A 106 -14.68 -32.85 -3.44
N MET A 107 -14.17 -33.85 -4.16
CA MET A 107 -13.18 -33.70 -5.23
C MET A 107 -13.86 -33.28 -6.54
N LEU A 108 -13.25 -32.33 -7.25
CA LEU A 108 -13.72 -31.78 -8.53
C LEU A 108 -12.70 -32.09 -9.61
N LYS A 109 -13.09 -32.26 -10.88
CA LYS A 109 -12.05 -32.38 -11.93
C LYS A 109 -11.26 -31.07 -12.05
N GLU A 110 -10.01 -31.17 -12.44
CA GLU A 110 -9.14 -30.02 -12.64
C GLU A 110 -9.77 -29.04 -13.66
N GLY A 111 -10.09 -27.81 -13.22
CA GLY A 111 -10.79 -26.81 -14.02
C GLY A 111 -12.33 -26.85 -13.97
N GLU A 112 -12.95 -27.87 -13.34
CA GLU A 112 -14.38 -27.86 -13.04
C GLU A 112 -14.66 -27.01 -11.79
N ILE A 113 -15.30 -25.87 -12.00
CA ILE A 113 -16.10 -25.21 -10.96
C ILE A 113 -17.41 -26.00 -10.87
N ILE A 114 -17.93 -26.25 -9.67
CA ILE A 114 -19.27 -26.84 -9.54
C ILE A 114 -20.28 -25.82 -10.08
N THR A 115 -20.65 -25.94 -11.36
CA THR A 115 -21.73 -25.15 -11.96
C THR A 115 -23.07 -25.86 -11.92
N ASP A 116 -23.10 -27.13 -11.49
CA ASP A 116 -24.31 -27.93 -11.38
C ASP A 116 -24.43 -28.51 -9.95
N LEU A 117 -25.07 -27.74 -9.08
CA LEU A 117 -25.52 -28.18 -7.74
C LEU A 117 -27.01 -28.60 -7.77
N GLY A 118 -27.61 -28.85 -8.94
CA GLY A 118 -29.07 -28.88 -9.07
C GLY A 118 -29.67 -27.47 -8.96
N GLU A 119 -31.00 -27.37 -8.78
CA GLU A 119 -31.69 -26.08 -8.56
C GLU A 119 -31.13 -25.37 -7.31
N GLN A 120 -30.17 -24.47 -7.53
CA GLN A 120 -29.60 -23.68 -6.45
C GLN A 120 -30.66 -22.72 -5.91
N PRO A 121 -30.75 -22.55 -4.57
CA PRO A 121 -31.72 -21.67 -3.97
C PRO A 121 -31.54 -20.21 -4.43
N ASN A 122 -32.64 -19.57 -4.78
CA ASN A 122 -32.72 -18.12 -4.92
C ASN A 122 -33.25 -17.51 -3.63
N VAL A 123 -32.75 -16.31 -3.31
CA VAL A 123 -33.29 -15.47 -2.25
C VAL A 123 -33.86 -14.22 -2.87
N SER A 124 -35.12 -13.93 -2.56
CA SER A 124 -35.75 -12.69 -2.99
C SER A 124 -36.52 -12.05 -1.85
N GLY A 125 -36.65 -10.73 -1.90
CA GLY A 125 -37.34 -9.96 -0.88
C GLY A 125 -37.66 -8.56 -1.36
N VAL A 126 -38.40 -7.83 -0.53
CA VAL A 126 -38.64 -6.40 -0.70
C VAL A 126 -38.09 -5.72 0.55
N ILE A 127 -37.18 -4.77 0.35
CA ILE A 127 -36.66 -3.94 1.44
C ILE A 127 -37.62 -2.80 1.67
N THR A 128 -38.04 -2.65 2.92
CA THR A 128 -39.04 -1.65 3.32
C THR A 128 -38.56 -0.78 4.46
N ASP A 129 -39.11 0.42 4.59
CA ASP A 129 -38.91 1.30 5.74
C ASP A 129 -39.77 0.88 6.96
N SER A 130 -39.73 1.68 8.02
CA SER A 130 -40.50 1.46 9.26
C SER A 130 -42.02 1.43 9.03
N ALA A 131 -42.52 2.10 7.98
CA ALA A 131 -43.93 2.19 7.60
C ALA A 131 -44.35 1.13 6.57
N GLY A 132 -43.41 0.34 6.07
CA GLY A 132 -43.64 -0.70 5.06
C GLY A 132 -43.55 -0.21 3.61
N ALA A 133 -43.11 1.02 3.37
CA ALA A 133 -42.88 1.53 2.02
C ALA A 133 -41.57 0.97 1.45
N PRO A 134 -41.49 0.63 0.15
CA PRO A 134 -40.29 0.06 -0.45
C PRO A 134 -39.13 1.06 -0.51
N ILE A 135 -37.90 0.57 -0.34
CA ILE A 135 -36.67 1.38 -0.41
C ILE A 135 -35.85 0.96 -1.66
N PRO A 136 -35.71 1.85 -2.65
CA PRO A 136 -34.89 1.57 -3.84
C PRO A 136 -33.40 1.76 -3.56
N THR A 137 -32.55 1.34 -4.49
CA THR A 137 -31.10 1.62 -4.48
C THR A 137 -30.34 1.21 -3.21
N VAL A 138 -30.85 0.22 -2.48
CA VAL A 138 -30.14 -0.38 -1.34
C VAL A 138 -29.08 -1.33 -1.87
N GLU A 139 -27.86 -1.32 -1.34
CA GLU A 139 -26.85 -2.34 -1.65
C GLU A 139 -27.11 -3.56 -0.76
N ILE A 140 -27.43 -4.71 -1.37
CA ILE A 140 -27.59 -5.99 -0.68
C ILE A 140 -26.36 -6.84 -0.97
N THR A 141 -25.72 -7.32 0.09
CA THR A 141 -24.59 -8.24 0.03
C THR A 141 -24.93 -9.54 0.76
N LEU A 142 -24.91 -10.65 0.03
CA LEU A 142 -24.95 -11.99 0.62
C LEU A 142 -23.54 -12.53 0.75
N SER A 143 -23.18 -13.00 1.94
CA SER A 143 -21.92 -13.71 2.20
C SER A 143 -22.20 -15.08 2.79
N SER A 144 -21.42 -16.08 2.38
CA SER A 144 -21.49 -17.40 3.01
C SER A 144 -20.60 -17.45 4.25
N GLN A 145 -21.17 -17.98 5.34
CA GLN A 145 -20.42 -18.32 6.55
C GLN A 145 -19.66 -19.65 6.38
N ASP A 146 -20.17 -20.53 5.52
CA ASP A 146 -19.59 -21.85 5.25
C ASP A 146 -18.51 -21.78 4.16
N PHE A 147 -18.62 -20.80 3.24
CA PHE A 147 -17.70 -20.56 2.13
C PHE A 147 -17.14 -19.13 2.17
N PRO A 148 -16.12 -18.85 3.01
CA PRO A 148 -15.49 -17.53 3.08
C PRO A 148 -14.98 -17.06 1.71
N GLY A 149 -15.37 -15.85 1.28
CA GLY A 149 -15.06 -15.30 -0.05
C GLY A 149 -16.14 -15.56 -1.11
N TYR A 150 -17.14 -16.39 -0.81
CA TYR A 150 -18.37 -16.43 -1.59
C TYR A 150 -19.24 -15.24 -1.20
N GLU A 151 -19.36 -14.29 -2.12
CA GLU A 151 -20.14 -13.08 -1.97
C GLU A 151 -20.95 -12.81 -3.24
N GLN A 152 -22.18 -12.35 -3.07
CA GLN A 152 -23.02 -11.87 -4.16
C GLN A 152 -23.60 -10.51 -3.77
N LYS A 153 -23.57 -9.56 -4.71
CA LYS A 153 -24.09 -8.22 -4.53
C LYS A 153 -25.19 -7.91 -5.53
N VAL A 154 -26.26 -7.29 -5.05
CA VAL A 154 -27.35 -6.76 -5.88
C VAL A 154 -27.82 -5.42 -5.33
N VAL A 155 -28.57 -4.67 -6.14
CA VAL A 155 -29.18 -3.40 -5.74
C VAL A 155 -30.68 -3.52 -5.85
N SER A 156 -31.43 -2.98 -4.88
CA SER A 156 -32.90 -3.02 -4.92
C SER A 156 -33.46 -2.10 -6.02
N GLY A 157 -34.53 -2.55 -6.67
CA GLY A 157 -35.27 -1.79 -7.67
C GLY A 157 -36.17 -0.69 -7.07
N ASP A 158 -36.87 0.06 -7.92
CA ASP A 158 -37.79 1.14 -7.51
C ASP A 158 -38.91 0.67 -6.58
N ASP A 159 -39.30 -0.60 -6.69
CA ASP A 159 -40.28 -1.29 -5.85
C ASP A 159 -39.66 -1.93 -4.60
N GLY A 160 -38.38 -1.65 -4.32
CA GLY A 160 -37.61 -2.20 -3.20
C GLY A 160 -37.27 -3.68 -3.36
N PHE A 161 -37.62 -4.30 -4.49
CA PHE A 161 -37.38 -5.71 -4.72
C PHE A 161 -35.91 -5.99 -4.99
N PHE A 162 -35.42 -7.12 -4.48
CA PHE A 162 -34.12 -7.67 -4.84
C PHE A 162 -34.22 -9.18 -5.02
N GLU A 163 -33.32 -9.73 -5.84
CA GLU A 163 -33.19 -11.17 -6.05
C GLU A 163 -31.72 -11.55 -6.19
N LEU A 164 -31.28 -12.44 -5.32
CA LEU A 164 -29.99 -13.11 -5.33
C LEU A 164 -30.22 -14.52 -5.89
N LYS A 165 -29.60 -14.81 -7.03
CA LYS A 165 -29.82 -16.05 -7.79
C LYS A 165 -28.68 -17.03 -7.61
N SER A 166 -29.01 -18.31 -7.65
CA SER A 166 -28.03 -19.39 -7.65
C SER A 166 -27.11 -19.32 -6.43
N ILE A 167 -27.74 -19.31 -5.25
CA ILE A 167 -27.01 -19.24 -3.99
C ILE A 167 -26.52 -20.63 -3.61
N ALA A 168 -25.30 -20.74 -3.11
CA ALA A 168 -24.82 -22.01 -2.55
C ALA A 168 -25.68 -22.44 -1.34
N GLU A 169 -26.02 -23.72 -1.22
CA GLU A 169 -26.65 -24.25 -0.01
C GLU A 169 -25.68 -24.15 1.17
N ALA A 170 -25.84 -23.11 1.97
CA ALA A 170 -24.89 -22.70 3.00
C ALA A 170 -25.58 -21.86 4.07
N SER A 171 -24.96 -21.73 5.23
CA SER A 171 -25.28 -20.68 6.17
C SER A 171 -24.84 -19.35 5.58
N VAL A 172 -25.76 -18.41 5.48
CA VAL A 172 -25.53 -17.12 4.82
C VAL A 172 -25.87 -15.95 5.74
N GLN A 173 -25.24 -14.81 5.46
CA GLN A 173 -25.59 -13.53 6.04
C GLN A 173 -25.93 -12.58 4.91
N ILE A 174 -27.08 -11.93 5.02
CA ILE A 174 -27.56 -10.95 4.05
C ILE A 174 -27.49 -9.60 4.74
N TYR A 175 -26.60 -8.76 4.23
CA TYR A 175 -26.34 -7.40 4.66
C TYR A 175 -27.05 -6.44 3.72
N ALA A 176 -27.71 -5.42 4.26
CA ALA A 176 -28.17 -4.30 3.46
C ALA A 176 -27.59 -2.99 3.97
N LYS A 177 -27.13 -2.18 3.03
CA LYS A 177 -26.51 -0.89 3.30
C LYS A 177 -27.13 0.18 2.42
N LYS A 178 -27.52 1.29 3.06
CA LYS A 178 -27.95 2.51 2.39
C LYS A 178 -27.67 3.71 3.27
N GLU A 179 -27.14 4.78 2.67
CA GLU A 179 -26.89 6.04 3.38
C GLU A 179 -28.17 6.56 4.06
N GLY A 180 -28.04 7.03 5.30
CA GLY A 180 -29.14 7.52 6.13
C GLY A 180 -29.90 6.45 6.92
N TYR A 181 -29.62 5.16 6.67
CA TYR A 181 -30.23 4.02 7.38
C TYR A 181 -29.21 3.30 8.25
N ARG A 182 -29.70 2.61 9.28
CA ARG A 182 -28.90 1.63 10.03
C ARG A 182 -28.67 0.40 9.16
N ASP A 183 -27.43 -0.08 9.11
CA ASP A 183 -27.10 -1.35 8.46
C ASP A 183 -27.92 -2.50 9.07
N GLU A 184 -28.54 -3.30 8.21
CA GLU A 184 -29.40 -4.41 8.62
C GLU A 184 -28.81 -5.73 8.18
N VAL A 185 -28.84 -6.74 9.07
CA VAL A 185 -28.20 -8.05 8.84
C VAL A 185 -29.15 -9.17 9.20
N LEU A 186 -29.51 -9.99 8.22
CA LEU A 186 -30.23 -11.24 8.44
C LEU A 186 -29.27 -12.43 8.37
N ARG A 187 -29.47 -13.40 9.27
CA ARG A 187 -28.65 -14.62 9.34
C ARG A 187 -29.53 -15.83 9.13
N TYR A 188 -29.19 -16.64 8.13
CA TYR A 188 -29.89 -17.89 7.84
C TYR A 188 -28.93 -19.06 8.04
N ASN A 189 -29.36 -20.02 8.85
CA ASN A 189 -28.62 -21.26 9.06
C ASN A 189 -29.00 -22.22 7.94
N HIS A 190 -28.06 -22.46 7.03
CA HIS A 190 -28.15 -23.44 5.95
C HIS A 190 -29.37 -23.27 5.02
N THR A 191 -29.18 -22.54 3.92
CA THR A 191 -30.17 -22.30 2.87
C THR A 191 -30.50 -23.58 2.11
N LYS A 192 -31.80 -23.85 1.91
CA LYS A 192 -32.31 -24.97 1.10
C LYS A 192 -33.52 -24.53 0.27
N GLY A 193 -33.48 -24.80 -1.03
CA GLY A 193 -34.54 -24.43 -1.97
C GLY A 193 -34.80 -22.92 -2.08
N ASN A 194 -35.59 -22.51 -3.07
CA ASN A 194 -35.94 -21.09 -3.25
C ASN A 194 -36.73 -20.58 -2.05
N PHE A 195 -36.26 -19.51 -1.40
CA PHE A 195 -36.98 -18.89 -0.30
C PHE A 195 -37.16 -17.40 -0.52
N LYS A 196 -38.40 -16.97 -0.31
CA LYS A 196 -38.82 -15.58 -0.39
C LYS A 196 -38.94 -15.03 1.03
N LEU A 197 -38.21 -13.96 1.30
CA LEU A 197 -38.32 -13.23 2.55
C LEU A 197 -39.74 -12.69 2.70
N LYS A 198 -40.29 -12.78 3.90
CA LYS A 198 -41.59 -12.19 4.18
C LYS A 198 -41.47 -10.67 4.06
N THR A 199 -42.50 -10.03 3.53
CA THR A 199 -42.56 -8.56 3.51
C THR A 199 -42.43 -8.03 4.95
N GLY A 200 -41.50 -7.10 5.17
CA GLY A 200 -41.16 -6.57 6.49
C GLY A 200 -40.13 -7.39 7.29
N GLU A 201 -39.69 -8.55 6.81
CA GLU A 201 -38.56 -9.30 7.39
C GLU A 201 -37.23 -8.57 7.15
N PHE A 202 -37.17 -7.79 6.06
CA PHE A 202 -36.04 -6.95 5.70
C PHE A 202 -36.42 -5.45 5.85
N ARG A 203 -36.59 -5.00 7.10
CA ARG A 203 -37.01 -3.63 7.43
C ARG A 203 -35.82 -2.77 7.84
N MET A 204 -35.52 -1.72 7.09
CA MET A 204 -34.47 -0.78 7.45
C MET A 204 -35.05 0.40 8.23
N LEU A 205 -34.38 0.75 9.32
CA LEU A 205 -34.70 1.93 10.11
C LEU A 205 -33.73 3.04 9.73
N THR A 206 -34.23 4.28 9.67
CA THR A 206 -33.34 5.44 9.69
C THR A 206 -32.52 5.43 10.99
N ILE A 207 -31.38 6.10 10.97
CA ILE A 207 -30.53 6.21 12.17
C ILE A 207 -31.35 6.79 13.35
N GLU A 208 -32.20 7.78 13.09
CA GLU A 208 -33.08 8.37 14.11
C GLU A 208 -34.10 7.38 14.68
N GLU A 209 -34.76 6.60 13.83
CA GLU A 209 -35.74 5.61 14.28
C GLU A 209 -35.08 4.50 15.09
N ALA A 210 -33.91 4.02 14.66
CA ALA A 210 -33.13 3.05 15.41
C ALA A 210 -32.73 3.59 16.79
N MET A 211 -32.34 4.87 16.87
CA MET A 211 -32.06 5.55 18.14
C MET A 211 -33.28 5.63 19.04
N ARG A 212 -34.44 6.02 18.50
CA ARG A 212 -35.70 6.06 19.25
C ARG A 212 -36.08 4.67 19.79
N GLU A 213 -35.93 3.61 19.01
CA GLU A 213 -36.17 2.23 19.46
C GLU A 213 -35.24 1.80 20.60
N MET A 214 -34.00 2.32 20.64
CA MET A 214 -33.05 2.09 21.73
C MET A 214 -33.25 3.02 22.95
N GLY A 215 -34.29 3.86 22.94
CA GLY A 215 -34.53 4.85 24.00
C GLY A 215 -33.51 6.00 24.02
N LEU A 216 -32.79 6.21 22.92
CA LEU A 216 -31.87 7.33 22.74
C LEU A 216 -32.61 8.51 22.12
N ASP A 217 -32.33 9.73 22.60
CA ASP A 217 -32.87 10.94 21.98
C ASP A 217 -32.11 11.23 20.66
N PRO A 218 -32.77 11.13 19.49
CA PRO A 218 -32.14 11.42 18.20
C PRO A 218 -31.69 12.89 18.09
N ASN A 219 -32.24 13.80 18.90
CA ASN A 219 -31.80 15.19 18.96
C ASN A 219 -30.64 15.43 19.94
N ALA A 220 -30.34 14.47 20.82
CA ALA A 220 -29.20 14.54 21.74
C ALA A 220 -27.88 14.18 21.05
N VAL A 221 -27.93 13.38 19.98
CA VAL A 221 -26.79 13.15 19.09
C VAL A 221 -26.98 14.03 17.85
N LYS A 222 -26.52 15.28 17.92
CA LYS A 222 -26.06 15.90 16.68
C LYS A 222 -24.96 14.98 16.18
N GLN A 223 -25.18 14.26 15.07
CA GLN A 223 -24.08 13.57 14.40
C GLN A 223 -22.96 14.61 14.31
N PRO A 224 -21.76 14.37 14.87
CA PRO A 224 -20.70 15.33 14.71
C PRO A 224 -20.50 15.43 13.20
N GLU A 225 -20.87 16.57 12.61
CA GLU A 225 -20.58 16.82 11.21
C GLU A 225 -19.08 16.58 11.05
N LEU A 226 -18.73 15.61 10.21
CA LEU A 226 -17.33 15.35 9.92
C LEU A 226 -16.68 16.67 9.57
N SER A 227 -15.57 16.97 10.24
CA SER A 227 -14.85 18.20 9.95
C SER A 227 -14.47 18.21 8.46
N THR A 228 -14.28 19.40 7.90
CA THR A 228 -13.75 19.53 6.52
C THR A 228 -12.49 18.66 6.34
N ARG A 229 -11.65 18.59 7.37
CA ARG A 229 -10.46 17.75 7.39
C ARG A 229 -10.77 16.26 7.34
N ASP A 230 -11.73 15.77 8.11
CA ASP A 230 -12.09 14.34 8.13
C ASP A 230 -12.67 13.90 6.79
N LYS A 231 -13.51 14.75 6.17
CA LYS A 231 -14.04 14.50 4.82
C LYS A 231 -12.92 14.42 3.77
N ALA A 232 -11.92 15.30 3.88
CA ALA A 232 -10.75 15.28 3.00
C ALA A 232 -9.86 14.05 3.23
N ILE A 233 -9.67 13.62 4.49
CA ILE A 233 -8.92 12.41 4.85
C ILE A 233 -9.58 11.17 4.25
N MET A 234 -10.91 11.09 4.24
CA MET A 234 -11.62 9.97 3.61
C MET A 234 -11.27 9.87 2.12
N GLN A 235 -11.37 10.98 1.37
CA GLN A 235 -10.99 10.97 -0.05
C GLN A 235 -9.50 10.68 -0.25
N TYR A 236 -8.63 11.20 0.61
CA TYR A 236 -7.19 10.91 0.55
C TYR A 236 -6.90 9.42 0.75
N ASN A 237 -7.60 8.75 1.68
CA ASN A 237 -7.41 7.33 1.93
C ASN A 237 -7.82 6.48 0.71
N GLU A 238 -8.88 6.86 -0.01
CA GLU A 238 -9.28 6.21 -1.28
C GLU A 238 -8.21 6.34 -2.37
N ALA A 239 -7.36 7.38 -2.31
CA ALA A 239 -6.25 7.56 -3.23
C ALA A 239 -5.03 6.66 -2.94
N VAL A 240 -4.93 6.09 -1.73
CA VAL A 240 -3.73 5.36 -1.27
C VAL A 240 -3.56 4.04 -2.00
N ASP A 241 -4.61 3.22 -2.09
CA ASP A 241 -4.52 1.89 -2.71
C ASP A 241 -4.22 1.98 -4.22
N PRO A 242 -4.88 2.84 -5.02
CA PRO A 242 -4.51 3.05 -6.41
C PRO A 242 -3.07 3.54 -6.56
N TYR A 243 -2.61 4.46 -5.70
CA TYR A 243 -1.24 4.97 -5.75
C TYR A 243 -0.20 3.87 -5.48
N GLN A 244 -0.44 3.01 -4.49
CA GLN A 244 0.43 1.87 -4.19
C GLN A 244 0.47 0.87 -5.35
N ASN A 245 -0.65 0.68 -6.03
CA ASN A 245 -0.77 -0.14 -7.23
C ASN A 245 -0.27 0.54 -8.51
N LYS A 246 0.27 1.77 -8.41
CA LYS A 246 0.75 2.61 -9.52
C LYS A 246 -0.34 2.99 -10.53
N ASP A 247 -1.61 2.87 -10.15
CA ASP A 247 -2.72 3.44 -10.87
C ASP A 247 -2.83 4.93 -10.53
N TYR A 248 -1.93 5.71 -11.11
CA TYR A 248 -1.78 7.13 -10.80
C TYR A 248 -2.99 7.96 -11.25
N ALA A 249 -3.69 7.53 -12.30
CA ALA A 249 -4.89 8.22 -12.79
C ALA A 249 -6.05 8.08 -11.78
N ALA A 250 -6.30 6.87 -11.27
CA ALA A 250 -7.32 6.67 -10.24
C ALA A 250 -6.93 7.33 -8.91
N ALA A 251 -5.65 7.25 -8.51
CA ALA A 251 -5.15 7.92 -7.30
C ALA A 251 -5.34 9.44 -7.37
N GLU A 252 -5.08 10.03 -8.54
CA GLU A 252 -5.23 11.47 -8.75
C GLU A 252 -6.66 11.95 -8.56
N GLU A 253 -7.66 11.20 -9.05
CA GLU A 253 -9.07 11.59 -8.91
C GLU A 253 -9.45 11.79 -7.43
N PHE A 254 -9.08 10.83 -6.58
CA PHE A 254 -9.34 10.89 -5.15
C PHE A 254 -8.50 11.94 -4.43
N ALA A 255 -7.21 12.08 -4.79
CA ALA A 255 -6.33 13.07 -4.21
C ALA A 255 -6.78 14.51 -4.54
N LYS A 256 -7.26 14.76 -5.76
CA LYS A 256 -7.84 16.05 -6.17
C LYS A 256 -9.08 16.39 -5.37
N LYS A 257 -10.03 15.46 -5.27
CA LYS A 257 -11.22 15.62 -4.42
C LYS A 257 -10.86 15.95 -2.96
N ALA A 258 -9.87 15.25 -2.40
CA ALA A 258 -9.39 15.53 -1.05
C ALA A 258 -8.86 16.97 -0.91
N SER A 259 -8.06 17.43 -1.88
CA SER A 259 -7.51 18.80 -1.89
C SER A 259 -8.56 19.88 -2.16
N GLU A 260 -9.65 19.57 -2.87
CA GLU A 260 -10.76 20.49 -3.11
C GLU A 260 -11.64 20.64 -1.85
N ILE A 261 -11.83 19.56 -1.10
CA ILE A 261 -12.56 19.57 0.18
C ILE A 261 -11.79 20.39 1.23
N ASP A 262 -10.51 20.10 1.40
CA ASP A 262 -9.62 20.85 2.30
C ASP A 262 -8.38 21.36 1.53
N PRO A 263 -8.40 22.62 1.06
CA PRO A 263 -7.27 23.24 0.36
C PRO A 263 -6.01 23.43 1.22
N THR A 264 -6.10 23.21 2.54
CA THR A 264 -4.93 23.21 3.44
C THR A 264 -4.39 21.81 3.73
N PHE A 265 -4.94 20.78 3.07
CA PHE A 265 -4.47 19.41 3.18
C PHE A 265 -3.23 19.14 2.34
N ASP A 266 -2.10 19.55 2.91
CA ASP A 266 -0.73 19.30 2.46
C ASP A 266 -0.51 17.88 1.89
N LYS A 267 -0.95 16.82 2.56
CA LYS A 267 -0.76 15.43 2.07
C LYS A 267 -1.56 15.14 0.80
N ALA A 268 -2.79 15.65 0.69
CA ALA A 268 -3.59 15.47 -0.52
C ALA A 268 -2.98 16.22 -1.70
N ILE A 269 -2.57 17.48 -1.48
CA ILE A 269 -1.91 18.30 -2.51
C ILE A 269 -0.60 17.64 -2.97
N LYS A 270 0.25 17.19 -2.04
CA LYS A 270 1.47 16.43 -2.36
C LYS A 270 1.18 15.18 -3.17
N LEU A 271 0.11 14.46 -2.83
CA LEU A 271 -0.27 13.27 -3.59
C LEU A 271 -0.66 13.61 -5.04
N VAL A 272 -1.39 14.72 -5.28
CA VAL A 272 -1.68 15.20 -6.64
C VAL A 272 -0.39 15.56 -7.39
N VAL A 273 0.57 16.22 -6.73
CA VAL A 273 1.90 16.51 -7.31
C VAL A 273 2.58 15.21 -7.75
N TYR A 274 2.64 14.22 -6.88
CA TYR A 274 3.33 12.96 -7.18
C TYR A 274 2.62 12.13 -8.25
N THR A 275 1.31 11.99 -8.21
CA THR A 275 0.56 11.25 -9.24
C THR A 275 0.76 11.87 -10.62
N ASN A 276 0.70 13.21 -10.71
CA ASN A 276 0.94 13.92 -11.96
C ASN A 276 2.41 13.87 -12.41
N TYR A 277 3.37 13.88 -11.48
CA TYR A 277 4.78 13.71 -11.82
C TYR A 277 5.06 12.36 -12.48
N TYR A 278 4.48 11.27 -11.96
CA TYR A 278 4.61 9.94 -12.56
C TYR A 278 3.87 9.82 -13.90
N GLN A 279 2.75 10.53 -14.05
CA GLN A 279 2.00 10.61 -15.31
C GLN A 279 2.64 11.57 -16.33
N GLN A 280 3.67 12.33 -15.92
CA GLN A 280 4.36 13.33 -16.74
C GLN A 280 3.48 14.52 -17.16
N ASP A 281 2.42 14.80 -16.40
CA ASP A 281 1.62 16.01 -16.56
C ASP A 281 2.32 17.19 -15.87
N TRP A 282 3.33 17.73 -16.54
CA TRP A 282 4.16 18.80 -16.00
C TRP A 282 3.40 20.10 -15.68
N PRO A 283 2.44 20.56 -16.51
CA PRO A 283 1.59 21.70 -16.15
C PRO A 283 0.87 21.51 -14.81
N GLU A 284 0.27 20.34 -14.59
CA GLU A 284 -0.47 20.06 -13.36
C GLU A 284 0.47 19.95 -12.14
N VAL A 285 1.63 19.31 -12.30
CA VAL A 285 2.69 19.29 -11.27
C VAL A 285 3.03 20.70 -10.82
N MET A 286 3.33 21.61 -11.76
CA MET A 286 3.70 22.98 -11.42
C MET A 286 2.54 23.72 -10.74
N SER A 287 1.30 23.52 -11.19
CA SER A 287 0.13 24.16 -10.57
C SER A 287 -0.09 23.71 -9.13
N TYR A 288 0.04 22.41 -8.84
CA TYR A 288 -0.15 21.90 -7.48
C TYR A 288 1.05 22.12 -6.57
N VAL A 289 2.28 22.22 -7.11
CA VAL A 289 3.42 22.70 -6.33
C VAL A 289 3.21 24.15 -5.92
N ASP A 290 2.71 25.03 -6.80
CA ASP A 290 2.39 26.41 -6.42
C ASP A 290 1.39 26.47 -5.26
N LYS A 291 0.31 25.68 -5.32
CA LYS A 291 -0.65 25.55 -4.21
C LYS A 291 0.00 25.01 -2.93
N TYR A 292 0.89 24.03 -3.05
CA TYR A 292 1.58 23.45 -1.89
C TYR A 292 2.50 24.47 -1.21
N LEU A 293 3.25 25.23 -1.99
CA LEU A 293 4.21 26.23 -1.47
C LEU A 293 3.52 27.45 -0.85
N GLU A 294 2.20 27.65 -1.04
CA GLU A 294 1.41 28.59 -0.24
C GLU A 294 1.24 28.11 1.21
N ILE A 295 1.26 26.78 1.45
CA ILE A 295 1.16 26.16 2.77
C ILE A 295 2.53 26.04 3.42
N ASP A 296 3.51 25.56 2.66
CA ASP A 296 4.89 25.34 3.12
C ASP A 296 5.89 26.00 2.17
N PRO A 297 6.14 27.31 2.32
CA PRO A 297 6.96 28.09 1.40
C PRO A 297 8.46 27.77 1.47
N GLU A 298 8.90 26.97 2.43
CA GLU A 298 10.31 26.62 2.67
C GLU A 298 10.68 25.21 2.18
N ASP A 299 9.72 24.45 1.64
CA ASP A 299 9.96 23.11 1.09
C ASP A 299 10.77 23.18 -0.23
N ALA A 300 12.10 23.14 -0.08
CA ALA A 300 13.04 23.17 -1.20
C ALA A 300 12.91 21.95 -2.13
N ASP A 301 12.49 20.80 -1.61
CA ASP A 301 12.28 19.60 -2.41
C ASP A 301 11.09 19.77 -3.36
N MET A 302 10.00 20.36 -2.88
CA MET A 302 8.85 20.70 -3.73
C MET A 302 9.22 21.75 -4.79
N ALA A 303 9.97 22.79 -4.41
CA ALA A 303 10.47 23.77 -5.38
C ALA A 303 11.36 23.12 -6.46
N LYS A 304 12.20 22.15 -6.07
CA LYS A 304 13.02 21.37 -7.01
C LYS A 304 12.19 20.52 -7.96
N ILE A 305 11.14 19.84 -7.47
CA ILE A 305 10.22 19.06 -8.32
C ILE A 305 9.58 19.94 -9.40
N ALA A 306 9.12 21.15 -9.04
CA ALA A 306 8.56 22.07 -10.03
C ALA A 306 9.60 22.62 -11.01
N MET A 307 10.83 22.86 -10.56
CA MET A 307 11.95 23.22 -11.46
C MET A 307 12.23 22.11 -12.49
N GLU A 308 12.27 20.85 -12.05
CA GLU A 308 12.44 19.68 -12.93
C GLU A 308 11.28 19.53 -13.92
N ALA A 309 10.03 19.70 -13.45
CA ALA A 309 8.85 19.68 -14.31
C ALA A 309 8.87 20.81 -15.36
N ALA A 310 9.29 22.01 -14.97
CA ALA A 310 9.47 23.13 -15.89
C ALA A 310 10.55 22.85 -16.95
N GLN A 311 11.67 22.22 -16.55
CA GLN A 311 12.71 21.80 -17.47
C GLN A 311 12.21 20.75 -18.46
N LYS A 312 11.51 19.70 -17.98
CA LYS A 312 10.96 18.63 -18.83
C LYS A 312 9.90 19.13 -19.82
N SER A 313 9.08 20.10 -19.40
CA SER A 313 8.09 20.76 -20.25
C SER A 313 8.68 21.86 -21.15
N LYS A 314 9.99 22.15 -21.04
CA LYS A 314 10.67 23.25 -21.75
C LYS A 314 10.01 24.61 -21.50
N ASN A 315 9.39 24.79 -20.33
CA ASN A 315 8.76 26.04 -19.92
C ASN A 315 9.80 26.96 -19.26
N ASN A 316 10.42 27.83 -20.06
CA ASN A 316 11.53 28.68 -19.61
C ASN A 316 11.13 29.69 -18.52
N ASP A 317 9.91 30.22 -18.56
CA ASP A 317 9.44 31.18 -17.56
C ASP A 317 9.26 30.51 -16.20
N SER A 318 8.65 29.33 -16.18
CA SER A 318 8.49 28.52 -14.96
C SER A 318 9.84 28.02 -14.45
N LEU A 319 10.74 27.61 -15.36
CA LEU A 319 12.10 27.19 -14.99
C LEU A 319 12.84 28.33 -14.28
N LYS A 320 12.76 29.56 -14.81
CA LYS A 320 13.34 30.74 -14.17
C LYS A 320 12.71 31.01 -12.81
N LYS A 321 11.37 30.95 -12.70
CA LYS A 321 10.64 31.13 -11.44
C LYS A 321 11.12 30.15 -10.36
N TYR A 322 11.05 28.84 -10.63
CA TYR A 322 11.38 27.82 -9.63
C TYR A 322 12.87 27.76 -9.33
N LYS A 323 13.75 28.03 -10.31
CA LYS A 323 15.19 28.17 -10.05
C LYS A 323 15.48 29.33 -9.10
N ASN A 324 14.85 30.49 -9.30
CA ASN A 324 15.01 31.62 -8.39
C ASN A 324 14.51 31.28 -6.98
N LYS A 325 13.32 30.65 -6.87
CA LYS A 325 12.78 30.21 -5.59
C LYS A 325 13.71 29.21 -4.88
N LEU A 326 14.26 28.24 -5.60
CA LEU A 326 15.20 27.27 -5.03
C LEU A 326 16.49 27.96 -4.57
N ASN A 327 16.99 28.95 -5.31
CA ASN A 327 18.15 29.74 -4.90
C ASN A 327 17.89 30.62 -3.67
N GLU A 328 16.65 31.06 -3.44
CA GLU A 328 16.27 31.76 -2.20
C GLU A 328 16.30 30.82 -0.99
N LEU A 329 15.87 29.56 -1.17
CA LEU A 329 15.79 28.55 -0.11
C LEU A 329 17.14 27.88 0.17
N VAL A 330 17.89 27.59 -0.89
CA VAL A 330 19.21 26.95 -0.87
C VAL A 330 20.16 27.84 -1.67
N PRO A 331 20.78 28.84 -1.03
CA PRO A 331 21.65 29.79 -1.72
C PRO A 331 22.79 29.09 -2.46
N VAL A 332 22.87 29.35 -3.76
CA VAL A 332 24.05 28.98 -4.56
C VAL A 332 25.20 29.87 -4.11
N THR A 333 26.29 29.25 -3.66
CA THR A 333 27.50 29.94 -3.18
C THR A 333 28.70 29.51 -4.03
N PRO A 334 29.79 30.30 -4.06
CA PRO A 334 31.05 29.86 -4.67
C PRO A 334 31.51 28.48 -4.16
N GLN A 335 31.31 28.20 -2.87
CA GLN A 335 31.66 26.94 -2.24
C GLN A 335 30.76 25.77 -2.70
N SER A 336 29.45 25.98 -2.82
CA SER A 336 28.54 24.92 -3.31
C SER A 336 28.80 24.62 -4.79
N LEU A 337 29.03 25.65 -5.61
CA LEU A 337 29.43 25.48 -7.01
C LEU A 337 30.79 24.78 -7.13
N TYR A 338 31.74 25.06 -6.23
CA TYR A 338 33.04 24.36 -6.21
C TYR A 338 32.87 22.87 -5.91
N ALA A 339 32.00 22.49 -4.98
CA ALA A 339 31.70 21.08 -4.71
C ALA A 339 31.11 20.37 -5.94
N GLU A 340 30.18 21.01 -6.64
CA GLU A 340 29.60 20.46 -7.88
C GLU A 340 30.61 20.40 -9.03
N MET A 341 31.53 21.37 -9.11
CA MET A 341 32.63 21.38 -10.06
C MET A 341 33.58 20.19 -9.81
N VAL A 342 33.95 19.94 -8.55
CA VAL A 342 34.77 18.78 -8.16
C VAL A 342 34.10 17.47 -8.55
N ASN A 343 32.78 17.34 -8.36
CA ASN A 343 32.05 16.16 -8.82
C ASN A 343 32.13 15.98 -10.35
N SER A 344 32.08 17.07 -11.10
CA SER A 344 32.20 17.06 -12.57
C SER A 344 33.62 16.65 -13.00
N ILE A 345 34.65 17.16 -12.33
CA ILE A 345 36.06 16.75 -12.55
C ILE A 345 36.23 15.25 -12.28
N ASN A 346 35.68 14.73 -11.18
CA ASN A 346 35.74 13.31 -10.85
C ASN A 346 34.99 12.42 -11.87
N ALA A 347 34.00 12.99 -12.55
CA ALA A 347 33.29 12.34 -13.66
C ALA A 347 34.01 12.45 -15.02
N ASN A 348 35.17 13.13 -15.07
CA ASN A 348 35.87 13.53 -16.30
C ASN A 348 35.02 14.39 -17.25
N ASP A 349 34.06 15.15 -16.71
CA ASP A 349 33.25 16.13 -17.44
C ASP A 349 33.87 17.53 -17.29
N ASP A 350 34.92 17.75 -18.08
CA ASP A 350 35.71 18.99 -18.06
C ASP A 350 34.92 20.20 -18.58
N ASP A 351 34.00 20.00 -19.52
CA ASP A 351 33.14 21.07 -20.05
C ASP A 351 32.24 21.64 -18.94
N THR A 352 31.58 20.76 -18.18
CA THR A 352 30.73 21.17 -17.05
C THR A 352 31.58 21.75 -15.91
N ALA A 353 32.73 21.16 -15.61
CA ALA A 353 33.63 21.68 -14.59
C ALA A 353 34.11 23.11 -14.93
N LYS A 354 34.54 23.34 -16.17
CA LYS A 354 34.99 24.65 -16.66
C LYS A 354 33.88 25.69 -16.58
N ALA A 355 32.65 25.33 -16.99
CA ALA A 355 31.49 26.22 -16.90
C ALA A 355 31.23 26.67 -15.44
N LYS A 356 31.29 25.73 -14.49
CA LYS A 356 31.12 26.02 -13.06
C LYS A 356 32.25 26.88 -12.50
N ALA A 357 33.50 26.60 -12.87
CA ALA A 357 34.64 27.42 -12.48
C ALA A 357 34.47 28.89 -12.93
N LEU A 358 34.01 29.10 -14.16
CA LEU A 358 33.72 30.43 -14.69
C LEU A 358 32.54 31.11 -13.96
N GLU A 359 31.53 30.35 -13.52
CA GLU A 359 30.43 30.87 -12.71
C GLU A 359 30.88 31.28 -11.30
N ILE A 360 31.71 30.45 -10.65
CA ILE A 360 32.36 30.76 -9.37
C ILE A 360 33.11 32.09 -9.49
N LEU A 361 33.93 32.25 -10.53
CA LEU A 361 34.75 33.45 -10.72
C LEU A 361 33.95 34.70 -11.11
N LYS A 362 32.72 34.54 -11.62
CA LYS A 362 31.78 35.67 -11.78
C LYS A 362 31.21 36.14 -10.45
N MET A 363 31.02 35.22 -9.50
CA MET A 363 30.49 35.52 -8.17
C MET A 363 31.58 36.02 -7.22
N ASP A 364 32.74 35.36 -7.24
CA ASP A 364 33.91 35.67 -6.44
C ASP A 364 35.17 35.51 -7.31
N ASN A 365 35.65 36.63 -7.84
CA ASN A 365 36.86 36.67 -8.67
C ASN A 365 38.17 36.47 -7.87
N THR A 366 38.08 36.22 -6.57
CA THR A 366 39.22 35.90 -5.70
C THR A 366 39.27 34.44 -5.29
N PHE A 367 38.31 33.62 -5.75
CA PHE A 367 38.22 32.20 -5.40
C PHE A 367 39.35 31.39 -6.05
N ALA A 368 40.50 31.35 -5.38
CA ALA A 368 41.76 30.83 -5.94
C ALA A 368 41.63 29.40 -6.49
N ASN A 369 40.97 28.48 -5.77
CA ASN A 369 40.84 27.09 -6.20
C ASN A 369 40.14 26.92 -7.56
N ALA A 370 39.26 27.85 -7.97
CA ALA A 370 38.64 27.81 -9.30
C ALA A 370 39.65 28.12 -10.41
N TYR A 371 40.59 29.04 -10.16
CA TYR A 371 41.71 29.30 -11.08
C TYR A 371 42.65 28.11 -11.19
N PHE A 372 42.95 27.42 -10.09
CA PHE A 372 43.79 26.22 -10.13
C PHE A 372 43.16 25.12 -10.99
N GLU A 373 41.87 24.85 -10.78
CA GLU A 373 41.16 23.82 -11.55
C GLU A 373 40.98 24.20 -13.03
N LEU A 374 40.71 25.47 -13.35
CA LEU A 374 40.77 25.95 -14.74
C LEU A 374 42.13 25.72 -15.35
N GLY A 375 43.22 26.03 -14.65
CA GLY A 375 44.58 25.75 -15.08
C GLY A 375 44.75 24.29 -15.47
N ARG A 376 44.35 23.36 -14.59
CA ARG A 376 44.40 21.92 -14.84
C ARG A 376 43.52 21.47 -16.01
N ILE A 377 42.32 22.04 -16.18
CA ILE A 377 41.42 21.75 -17.30
C ILE A 377 42.08 22.19 -18.61
N TYR A 378 42.61 23.41 -18.69
CA TYR A 378 43.29 23.91 -19.89
C TYR A 378 44.54 23.10 -20.25
N VAL A 379 45.28 22.56 -19.27
CA VAL A 379 46.37 21.60 -19.54
C VAL A 379 45.84 20.36 -20.27
N ARG A 380 44.70 19.81 -19.84
CA ARG A 380 44.09 18.63 -20.50
C ARG A 380 43.56 18.95 -21.89
N GLU A 381 43.06 20.17 -22.09
CA GLU A 381 42.61 20.66 -23.40
C GLU A 381 43.78 21.00 -24.36
N GLY A 382 45.01 21.13 -23.85
CA GLY A 382 46.20 21.52 -24.61
C GLY A 382 46.35 23.04 -24.83
N ASP A 383 45.52 23.85 -24.16
CA ASP A 383 45.62 25.31 -24.20
C ASP A 383 46.57 25.80 -23.09
N PHE A 384 47.86 25.66 -23.36
CA PHE A 384 48.90 25.93 -22.36
C PHE A 384 49.00 27.41 -21.98
N ASP A 385 48.64 28.33 -22.89
CA ASP A 385 48.64 29.77 -22.62
C ASP A 385 47.59 30.12 -21.55
N GLU A 386 46.36 29.61 -21.70
CA GLU A 386 45.31 29.81 -20.71
C GLU A 386 45.57 29.01 -19.43
N ALA A 387 46.18 27.83 -19.53
CA ALA A 387 46.62 27.08 -18.35
C ALA A 387 47.59 27.91 -17.48
N ILE A 388 48.67 28.43 -18.08
CA ILE A 388 49.67 29.25 -17.39
C ILE A 388 49.03 30.52 -16.81
N ARG A 389 48.14 31.18 -17.56
CA ARG A 389 47.43 32.37 -17.09
C ARG A 389 46.65 32.07 -15.80
N ASN A 390 45.86 31.00 -15.79
CA ASN A 390 45.00 30.65 -14.66
C ASN A 390 45.83 30.15 -13.46
N LEU A 391 46.90 29.37 -13.66
CA LEU A 391 47.80 28.96 -12.58
C LEU A 391 48.52 30.16 -11.92
N LYS A 392 48.90 31.18 -12.71
CA LYS A 392 49.44 32.44 -12.16
C LYS A 392 48.40 33.21 -11.34
N LEU A 393 47.14 33.21 -11.77
CA LEU A 393 46.05 33.81 -11.00
C LEU A 393 45.77 33.06 -9.71
N TYR A 394 45.84 31.73 -9.70
CA TYR A 394 45.76 30.93 -8.47
C TYR A 394 46.80 31.38 -7.45
N ILE A 395 48.08 31.43 -7.82
CA ILE A 395 49.18 31.85 -6.93
C ILE A 395 48.99 33.31 -6.46
N LYS A 396 48.46 34.18 -7.32
CA LYS A 396 48.18 35.58 -6.97
C LYS A 396 47.10 35.69 -5.89
N HIS A 397 46.03 34.90 -6.00
CA HIS A 397 44.88 34.96 -5.10
C HIS A 397 45.05 34.12 -3.84
N ASP A 398 45.88 33.07 -3.87
CA ASP A 398 46.25 32.29 -2.70
C ASP A 398 47.76 31.98 -2.67
N PRO A 399 48.60 32.94 -2.23
CA PRO A 399 50.05 32.79 -2.21
C PRO A 399 50.59 31.72 -1.27
N ASN A 400 49.75 31.15 -0.40
CA ASN A 400 50.09 30.06 0.54
C ASN A 400 49.18 28.83 0.34
N GLY A 401 48.51 28.75 -0.81
CA GLY A 401 47.53 27.70 -1.08
C GLY A 401 48.14 26.32 -1.13
N GLN A 402 47.34 25.31 -0.81
CA GLN A 402 47.80 23.92 -0.73
C GLN A 402 48.40 23.39 -2.04
N PHE A 403 47.94 23.91 -3.19
CA PHE A 403 48.39 23.50 -4.52
C PHE A 403 49.44 24.44 -5.12
N ARG A 404 50.01 25.34 -4.31
CA ARG A 404 50.93 26.38 -4.82
C ARG A 404 52.14 25.78 -5.51
N GLN A 405 52.76 24.75 -4.92
CA GLN A 405 53.93 24.13 -5.51
C GLN A 405 53.56 23.42 -6.82
N ASP A 406 52.47 22.64 -6.82
CA ASP A 406 51.95 21.99 -8.02
C ASP A 406 51.69 22.99 -9.16
N ALA A 407 51.13 24.17 -8.83
CA ALA A 407 50.90 25.23 -9.81
C ALA A 407 52.20 25.80 -10.39
N ILE A 408 53.25 25.96 -9.58
CA ILE A 408 54.56 26.42 -10.05
C ILE A 408 55.19 25.38 -10.97
N ASP A 409 55.22 24.12 -10.53
CA ASP A 409 55.82 23.02 -11.28
C ASP A 409 55.13 22.84 -12.64
N LEU A 410 53.78 22.97 -12.67
CA LEU A 410 53.00 23.00 -13.91
C LEU A 410 53.35 24.19 -14.80
N ILE A 411 53.47 25.41 -14.26
CA ILE A 411 53.84 26.58 -15.06
C ILE A 411 55.22 26.41 -15.70
N GLU A 412 56.20 25.89 -14.96
CA GLU A 412 57.56 25.64 -15.46
C GLU A 412 57.54 24.60 -16.56
N THR A 413 56.85 23.47 -16.35
CA THR A 413 56.72 22.37 -17.32
C THR A 413 56.07 22.82 -18.63
N LEU A 414 55.07 23.71 -18.56
CA LEU A 414 54.32 24.18 -19.73
C LEU A 414 55.03 25.30 -20.50
N ALA A 415 56.08 25.89 -19.92
CA ALA A 415 56.84 26.98 -20.53
C ALA A 415 58.07 26.50 -21.30
N GLU A 416 58.43 25.22 -21.19
CA GLU A 416 59.46 24.51 -21.97
C GLU A 416 58.92 23.97 -23.28
#